data_AF-A0A6N7PLG4-F1
#
_entry.id   AF-A0A6N7PLG4-F1
#
_cell.length_a   1.000
_cell.length_b   1.000
_cell.length_c   1.000
_cell.angle_alpha   90.00
_cell.angle_beta   90.00
_cell.angle_gamma   90.00
#
_symmetry.space_group_name_H-M   'P 1'
#
loop_
_entity.id
_entity.type
_entity.pdbx_description
1 polymer ?
#
loop_
_entity_poly.entity_id
_entity_poly.type
_entity_poly.pdbx_seq_one_letter_code
_entity_poly.pdbx_strand_id
1 'polypeptide(L)'
;MTRPTYEGAYADVPPPGYHVISRLEKTGGEPLPVDVIKIPILEPRDRVLECAYEILVDDLDDDEAVRLILEVILGDLTDHYYRDQAGTIALVNLRTSARRTIPYPA
;
A
#
# COMPACT_ATOMS: atom_id res chain seq x y z
N MET A 1 -14.37 -8.30 -19.08
CA MET A 1 -13.11 -8.53 -18.34
C MET A 1 -13.37 -8.16 -16.89
N THR A 2 -13.31 -9.12 -15.98
CA THR A 2 -13.47 -8.88 -14.54
C THR A 2 -12.18 -8.24 -14.04
N ARG A 3 -12.26 -7.07 -13.42
CA ARG A 3 -11.07 -6.42 -12.83
C ARG A 3 -10.52 -7.30 -11.70
N PRO A 4 -9.19 -7.39 -11.53
CA PRO A 4 -8.59 -8.05 -10.37
C PRO A 4 -9.04 -7.36 -9.08
N THR A 5 -9.31 -8.16 -8.05
CA THR A 5 -9.66 -7.68 -6.70
C THR A 5 -8.40 -7.72 -5.84
N TYR A 6 -8.19 -6.67 -5.05
CA TYR A 6 -7.04 -6.53 -4.16
C TYR A 6 -7.49 -6.36 -2.70
N GLU A 7 -6.76 -6.95 -1.76
CA GLU A 7 -7.05 -6.90 -0.33
C GLU A 7 -5.79 -6.55 0.48
N GLY A 8 -5.95 -5.86 1.61
CA GLY A 8 -4.85 -5.52 2.51
C GLY A 8 -4.82 -6.36 3.79
N ALA A 9 -3.64 -6.81 4.24
CA ALA A 9 -3.47 -7.59 5.48
C ALA A 9 -2.39 -6.99 6.42
N TYR A 10 -2.49 -7.28 7.73
CA TYR A 10 -1.62 -6.74 8.80
C TYR A 10 -1.16 -7.81 9.83
N ALA A 11 -0.12 -7.49 10.61
CA ALA A 11 0.30 -8.25 11.80
C ALA A 11 -0.18 -7.58 13.10
N ASP A 12 -0.68 -8.37 14.05
CA ASP A 12 -1.59 -8.11 15.20
C ASP A 12 -1.33 -6.97 16.22
N VAL A 13 -0.75 -5.81 15.91
CA VAL A 13 -0.71 -4.67 16.87
C VAL A 13 -0.85 -3.30 16.17
N PRO A 14 -1.69 -2.35 16.65
CA PRO A 14 -1.78 -1.01 16.07
C PRO A 14 -0.63 -0.06 16.51
N PRO A 15 -0.09 0.78 15.60
CA PRO A 15 -0.23 0.64 14.15
C PRO A 15 0.61 -0.55 13.66
N PRO A 16 0.11 -1.34 12.71
CA PRO A 16 0.86 -2.49 12.21
C PRO A 16 2.12 -2.00 11.51
N GLY A 17 3.27 -2.56 11.88
CA GLY A 17 4.55 -2.22 11.24
C GLY A 17 4.73 -2.79 9.84
N TYR A 18 3.72 -3.49 9.30
CA TYR A 18 3.81 -4.19 8.03
C TYR A 18 2.44 -4.34 7.37
N HIS A 19 2.32 -3.85 6.13
CA HIS A 19 1.13 -4.05 5.30
C HIS A 19 1.51 -4.79 4.01
N VAL A 20 0.59 -5.61 3.53
CA VAL A 20 0.65 -6.20 2.19
C VAL A 20 -0.62 -5.90 1.43
N ILE A 21 -0.49 -5.77 0.11
CA ILE A 21 -1.62 -5.79 -0.82
C ILE A 21 -1.52 -7.10 -1.59
N SER A 22 -2.57 -7.89 -1.55
CA SER A 22 -2.66 -9.19 -2.22
C SER A 22 -3.68 -9.13 -3.35
N ARG A 23 -3.38 -9.77 -4.49
CA ARG A 23 -4.28 -9.94 -5.63
C ARG A 23 -4.95 -11.30 -5.54
N LEU A 24 -6.28 -11.36 -5.71
CA LEU A 24 -7.00 -12.62 -5.81
C LEU A 24 -6.86 -13.20 -7.22
N GLU A 25 -6.09 -14.28 -7.36
CA GLU A 25 -5.92 -14.97 -8.65
C GLU A 25 -6.93 -16.11 -8.80
N LYS A 26 -7.61 -16.15 -9.96
CA LYS A 26 -8.52 -17.26 -10.31
C LYS A 26 -7.73 -18.44 -10.87
N THR A 27 -7.08 -19.20 -10.01
CA THR A 27 -6.42 -20.45 -10.38
C THR A 27 -7.38 -21.62 -10.32
N GLY A 28 -8.16 -21.89 -11.38
CA GLY A 28 -8.88 -23.16 -11.65
C GLY A 28 -9.75 -23.81 -10.53
N GLY A 29 -9.88 -23.16 -9.37
CA GLY A 29 -10.29 -23.65 -8.05
C GLY A 29 -10.48 -22.45 -7.10
N GLU A 30 -10.33 -22.64 -5.79
CA GLU A 30 -10.49 -21.54 -4.82
C GLU A 30 -9.47 -20.41 -5.08
N PRO A 31 -9.89 -19.13 -5.09
CA PRO A 31 -8.99 -18.01 -5.31
C PRO A 31 -7.90 -17.96 -4.22
N LEU A 32 -6.64 -17.95 -4.63
CA LEU A 32 -5.52 -17.78 -3.71
C LEU A 32 -5.07 -16.31 -3.71
N PRO A 33 -4.91 -15.68 -2.54
CA PRO A 33 -4.31 -14.36 -2.46
C PRO A 33 -2.81 -14.46 -2.73
N VAL A 34 -2.34 -13.65 -3.69
CA VAL A 34 -0.92 -13.52 -4.01
C VAL A 34 -0.47 -12.13 -3.62
N ASP A 35 0.50 -12.01 -2.73
CA ASP A 35 1.04 -10.70 -2.33
C ASP A 35 1.74 -10.03 -3.52
N VAL A 36 1.30 -8.83 -3.87
CA VAL A 36 1.81 -8.05 -5.02
C VAL A 36 2.57 -6.81 -4.58
N ILE A 37 2.23 -6.22 -3.43
CA ILE A 37 2.93 -5.06 -2.86
C ILE A 37 3.17 -5.32 -1.38
N LYS A 38 4.38 -5.00 -0.93
CA LYS A 38 4.83 -5.09 0.44
C LYS A 38 5.17 -3.69 0.97
N ILE A 39 4.66 -3.32 2.14
CA ILE A 39 4.84 -1.98 2.73
C ILE A 39 5.46 -2.15 4.12
N PRO A 40 6.80 -2.22 4.20
CA PRO A 40 7.50 -2.40 5.48
C PRO A 40 7.57 -1.14 6.33
N ILE A 41 7.28 0.03 5.78
CA ILE A 41 7.28 1.29 6.54
C ILE A 41 6.00 2.04 6.20
N LEU A 42 5.17 2.27 7.22
CA LEU A 42 4.03 3.15 7.15
C LEU A 42 3.89 3.90 8.48
N GLU A 43 4.55 5.05 8.58
CA GLU A 43 4.58 5.79 9.85
C GLU A 43 4.72 7.31 9.66
N PRO A 44 4.11 8.12 10.55
CA PRO A 44 4.21 9.57 10.49
C PRO A 44 5.54 10.05 11.07
N ARG A 45 6.23 10.92 10.34
CA ARG A 45 7.44 11.63 10.76
C ARG A 45 7.35 13.09 10.31
N ASP A 46 7.49 14.03 11.24
CA ASP A 46 7.52 15.48 10.94
C ASP A 46 6.37 15.97 10.02
N ARG A 47 5.12 15.56 10.30
CA ARG A 47 3.92 15.86 9.47
C ARG A 47 3.92 15.24 8.08
N VAL A 48 4.79 14.28 7.81
CA VAL A 48 4.82 13.48 6.58
C VAL A 48 4.55 12.02 6.93
N LEU A 49 3.60 11.38 6.25
CA LEU A 49 3.44 9.93 6.33
C LEU A 49 4.48 9.28 5.42
N GLU A 50 5.49 8.64 5.99
CA GLU A 50 6.47 7.87 5.24
C GLU A 50 5.86 6.52 4.88
N CYS A 51 5.75 6.25 3.57
CA CYS A 51 5.26 5.01 3.02
C CYS A 51 6.33 4.41 2.11
N ALA A 52 7.12 3.49 2.65
CA ALA A 52 8.09 2.74 1.85
C ALA A 52 7.48 1.41 1.42
N TYR A 53 7.61 1.06 0.14
CA TYR A 53 7.00 -0.14 -0.43
C TYR A 53 7.92 -0.85 -1.42
N GLU A 54 7.62 -2.12 -1.65
CA GLU A 54 8.29 -3.02 -2.58
C GLU A 54 7.24 -3.69 -3.47
N ILE A 55 7.45 -3.63 -4.78
CA ILE A 55 6.63 -4.34 -5.77
C ILE A 55 7.17 -5.76 -5.94
N LEU A 56 6.33 -6.77 -5.68
CA LEU A 56 6.73 -8.19 -5.64
C LEU A 56 6.53 -8.92 -6.98
N VAL A 57 5.83 -8.30 -7.94
CA VAL A 57 5.49 -8.89 -9.24
C VAL A 57 5.88 -7.97 -10.39
N ASP A 58 6.25 -8.53 -11.54
CA ASP A 58 6.79 -7.74 -12.66
C ASP A 58 5.69 -7.08 -13.54
N ASP A 59 4.43 -7.48 -13.37
CA ASP A 59 3.28 -6.96 -14.13
C ASP A 59 2.64 -5.72 -13.49
N LEU A 60 3.27 -5.16 -12.46
CA LEU A 60 2.83 -3.98 -11.73
C LEU A 60 3.88 -2.88 -11.82
N ASP A 61 3.47 -1.70 -12.30
CA ASP A 61 4.34 -0.53 -12.34
C ASP A 61 4.19 0.35 -11.08
N ASP A 62 5.06 1.36 -10.97
CA ASP A 62 5.12 2.24 -9.81
C ASP A 62 3.84 3.08 -9.63
N ASP A 63 3.24 3.54 -10.72
CA ASP A 63 2.04 4.37 -10.66
C ASP A 63 0.83 3.55 -10.21
N GLU A 64 0.68 2.33 -10.72
CA GLU A 64 -0.37 1.41 -10.28
C GLU A 64 -0.16 0.96 -8.84
N ALA A 65 1.09 0.70 -8.41
CA ALA A 65 1.39 0.38 -7.02
C ALA A 65 1.00 1.52 -6.08
N VAL A 66 1.35 2.77 -6.43
CA VAL A 66 0.97 3.96 -5.66
C VAL A 66 -0.55 4.11 -5.59
N ARG A 67 -1.25 3.90 -6.71
CA ARG A 67 -2.72 3.95 -6.75
C ARG A 67 -3.34 2.94 -5.79
N LEU A 68 -2.86 1.69 -5.81
CA LEU A 68 -3.34 0.62 -4.93
C LEU A 68 -3.03 0.90 -3.45
N ILE A 69 -1.86 1.44 -3.13
CA ILE A 69 -1.51 1.86 -1.76
C ILE A 69 -2.51 2.92 -1.26
N LEU A 70 -2.80 3.91 -2.09
CA LEU A 70 -3.71 4.99 -1.72
C LEU A 70 -5.15 4.50 -1.55
N GLU A 71 -5.64 3.65 -2.45
CA GLU A 71 -7.02 3.16 -2.40
C GLU A 71 -7.22 2.11 -1.31
N VAL A 72 -6.36 1.09 -1.26
CA VAL A 72 -6.56 -0.08 -0.39
C VAL A 72 -6.10 0.21 1.03
N ILE A 73 -4.88 0.71 1.20
CA ILE A 73 -4.28 0.90 2.52
C ILE A 73 -4.69 2.23 3.14
N LEU A 74 -4.55 3.33 2.40
CA LEU A 74 -4.81 4.67 2.91
C LEU A 74 -6.25 5.15 2.69
N GLY A 75 -7.07 4.44 1.91
CA GLY A 75 -8.48 4.76 1.68
C GLY A 75 -9.38 4.04 2.67
N ASP A 76 -9.42 2.70 2.59
CA ASP A 76 -10.38 1.94 3.41
C ASP A 76 -9.80 1.49 4.76
N LEU A 77 -8.50 1.19 4.83
CA LEU A 77 -7.90 0.51 5.99
C LEU A 77 -7.36 1.46 7.07
N THR A 78 -6.72 2.56 6.69
CA THR A 78 -5.95 3.40 7.64
C THR A 78 -6.19 4.90 7.54
N ASP A 79 -7.12 5.33 6.68
CA ASP A 79 -7.40 6.73 6.38
C ASP A 79 -7.51 7.60 7.64
N HIS A 80 -8.35 7.19 8.60
CA HIS A 80 -8.59 7.94 9.83
C HIS A 80 -7.40 7.95 10.81
N TYR A 81 -6.45 7.03 10.69
CA TYR A 81 -5.39 6.88 11.68
C TYR A 81 -4.27 7.92 11.50
N TYR A 82 -3.86 8.19 10.26
CA TYR A 82 -2.74 9.11 9.96
C TYR A 82 -3.17 10.52 9.55
N ARG A 83 -4.46 10.72 9.24
CA ARG A 83 -5.00 11.99 8.72
C ARG A 83 -4.67 13.22 9.58
N ASP A 84 -4.75 13.11 10.91
CA ASP A 84 -4.44 14.24 11.81
C ASP A 84 -2.92 14.41 12.06
N GLN A 85 -2.13 13.40 11.69
CA GLN A 85 -0.70 13.31 11.99
C GLN A 85 0.17 13.76 10.82
N ALA A 86 -0.32 13.65 9.58
CA ALA A 86 0.43 13.97 8.37
C ALA A 86 -0.37 14.85 7.40
N GLY A 87 0.28 15.88 6.83
CA GLY A 87 -0.29 16.70 5.76
C GLY A 87 0.12 16.26 4.35
N THR A 88 1.16 15.43 4.25
CA THR A 88 1.66 14.87 2.99
C THR A 88 2.07 13.41 3.18
N ILE A 89 2.16 12.67 2.08
CA ILE A 89 2.61 11.28 2.05
C ILE A 89 3.88 11.24 1.20
N ALA A 90 4.97 10.73 1.76
CA ALA A 90 6.20 10.42 1.03
C ALA A 90 6.21 8.93 0.66
N LEU A 91 6.00 8.65 -0.62
CA LEU A 91 6.00 7.31 -1.21
C LEU A 91 7.41 7.00 -1.71
N VAL A 92 7.98 5.88 -1.26
CA VAL A 92 9.34 5.44 -1.59
C VAL A 92 9.31 4.00 -2.10
N ASN A 93 9.60 3.81 -3.38
CA ASN A 93 9.79 2.47 -3.94
C ASN A 93 11.18 1.96 -3.56
N LEU A 94 11.25 0.90 -2.76
CA LEU A 94 12.49 0.33 -2.24
C LEU A 94 13.32 -0.40 -3.31
N ARG A 95 12.71 -0.84 -4.42
CA ARG A 95 13.45 -1.53 -5.50
C ARG A 95 14.15 -0.54 -6.42
N THR A 96 13.49 0.57 -6.75
CA THR A 96 14.00 1.56 -7.71
C THR A 96 14.59 2.79 -7.04
N SER A 97 14.39 2.95 -5.72
CA SER A 97 14.64 4.21 -4.98
C SER A 97 13.86 5.41 -5.53
N ALA A 98 12.84 5.18 -6.36
CA ALA A 98 11.95 6.24 -6.81
C ALA A 98 11.21 6.82 -5.59
N ARG A 99 11.11 8.16 -5.57
CA ARG A 99 10.45 8.89 -4.49
C ARG A 99 9.50 9.89 -5.07
N ARG A 100 8.29 9.93 -4.49
CA ARG A 100 7.28 10.94 -4.79
C ARG A 100 6.63 11.40 -3.49
N THR A 101 6.31 12.68 -3.43
CA THR A 101 5.56 13.24 -2.31
C THR A 101 4.25 13.79 -2.84
N ILE A 102 3.16 13.44 -2.20
CA ILE A 102 1.81 13.91 -2.56
C ILE A 102 1.13 14.50 -1.33
N PRO A 103 0.15 15.41 -1.51
CA PRO A 103 -0.73 15.82 -0.43
C PRO A 103 -1.46 14.60 0.15
N TYR A 104 -1.72 14.61 1.45
CA TYR A 104 -2.62 13.63 2.05
C TYR A 104 -4.02 13.83 1.43
N PRO A 105 -4.70 12.77 0.96
CA PRO A 105 -6.04 12.90 0.38
C PRO A 105 -7.04 13.46 1.42
N ALA A 106 -7.89 14.40 1.01
CA ALA A 106 -8.85 15.09 1.88
C ALA A 106 -10.05 14.19 2.25
#